data_AF-A0A2V9V0R9-F1
#
_entry.id   AF-A0A2V9V0R9-F1
#
_cell.length_a   1.000
_cell.length_b   1.000
_cell.length_c   1.000
_cell.angle_alpha   90.00
_cell.angle_beta   90.00
_cell.angle_gamma   90.00
#
_symmetry.space_group_name_H-M   'P 1'
#
loop_
_entity.id
_entity.type
_entity.pdbx_description
1 polymer ?
#
loop_
_entity_poly.entity_id
_entity_poly.type
_entity_poly.pdbx_seq_one_letter_code
_entity_poly.pdbx_strand_id
1 'polypeptide(L)'
;MRIGGKYKGSASLPDLPRIDVRQALASVAGIGARTVSNVKKILKLAHPILKGALRNGTLTINKAIQFCQYPQTEQLEHLVRYSEESETSKIIRRAISNNLDRYWYG
;
A
#
# COMPACT_ATOMS: atom_id res chain seq x y z
N MET A 1 35.29 -31.31 31.00
CA MET A 1 34.87 -30.39 29.92
C MET A 1 33.96 -31.15 28.96
N ARG A 2 32.68 -30.76 28.81
CA ARG A 2 31.76 -31.37 27.83
C ARG A 2 31.86 -30.61 26.50
N ILE A 3 32.45 -31.22 25.49
CA ILE A 3 32.47 -30.70 24.11
C ILE A 3 31.10 -31.04 23.49
N GLY A 4 30.12 -30.16 23.68
CA GLY A 4 28.82 -30.27 23.03
C GLY A 4 28.62 -29.13 22.05
N GLY A 5 28.91 -29.34 20.76
CA GLY A 5 28.68 -28.29 19.75
C GLY A 5 29.21 -28.49 18.34
N LYS A 6 29.84 -29.62 18.00
CA LYS A 6 30.41 -29.85 16.64
C LYS A 6 29.66 -30.85 15.75
N TYR A 7 28.64 -31.55 16.27
CA TYR A 7 27.91 -32.59 15.52
C TYR A 7 26.38 -32.48 15.62
N LYS A 8 25.83 -31.29 15.90
CA LYS A 8 24.40 -31.06 15.64
C LYS A 8 24.25 -30.87 14.13
N GLY A 9 24.18 -31.99 13.43
CA GLY A 9 23.75 -32.04 12.05
C GLY A 9 22.47 -31.21 11.92
N SER A 10 22.40 -30.43 10.84
CA SER A 10 21.19 -29.75 10.41
C SER A 10 19.98 -30.65 10.66
N ALA A 11 19.03 -30.18 11.48
CA ALA A 11 17.77 -30.88 11.63
C ALA A 11 17.13 -30.93 10.24
N SER A 12 17.01 -32.13 9.68
CA SER A 12 16.19 -32.38 8.49
C SER A 12 14.75 -32.08 8.92
N LEU A 13 14.30 -30.85 8.66
CA LEU A 13 12.88 -30.54 8.74
C LEU A 13 12.17 -31.55 7.81
N PRO A 14 11.04 -32.15 8.24
CA PRO A 14 10.25 -32.97 7.34
C PRO A 14 9.96 -32.17 6.05
N ASP A 15 9.85 -32.85 4.91
CA ASP A 15 9.41 -32.24 3.64
C ASP A 15 7.96 -31.77 3.79
N LEU A 16 7.80 -30.63 4.47
CA LEU A 16 6.56 -29.93 4.64
C LEU A 16 6.26 -29.19 3.33
N PRO A 17 5.00 -29.20 2.87
CA PRO A 17 4.61 -28.40 1.72
C PRO A 17 5.04 -26.94 1.92
N ARG A 18 5.78 -26.39 0.96
CA ARG A 18 6.17 -24.98 0.99
C ARG A 18 4.91 -24.12 0.94
N ILE A 19 4.75 -23.25 1.93
CA ILE A 19 3.64 -22.30 1.97
C ILE A 19 4.03 -21.08 1.11
N ASP A 20 3.20 -20.70 0.14
CA ASP A 20 3.27 -19.35 -0.44
C ASP A 20 2.77 -18.35 0.61
N VAL A 21 3.69 -17.80 1.40
CA VAL A 21 3.41 -16.84 2.48
C VAL A 21 2.62 -15.63 1.98
N ARG A 22 2.87 -15.18 0.75
CA ARG A 22 2.16 -14.03 0.17
C ARG A 22 0.69 -14.40 -0.10
N GLN A 23 0.44 -15.61 -0.59
CA GLN A 23 -0.93 -16.10 -0.82
C GLN A 23 -1.65 -16.37 0.51
N ALA A 24 -0.96 -16.94 1.49
CA ALA A 24 -1.52 -17.15 2.82
C ALA A 24 -1.89 -15.82 3.49
N LEU A 25 -1.01 -14.82 3.44
CA LEU A 25 -1.27 -13.50 4.00
C LEU A 25 -2.43 -12.78 3.28
N ALA A 26 -2.49 -12.89 1.96
CA ALA A 26 -3.59 -12.38 1.16
C ALA A 26 -4.93 -13.01 1.57
N SER A 27 -4.95 -14.33 1.76
CA SER A 27 -6.13 -15.06 2.22
C SER A 27 -6.58 -14.62 3.60
N VAL A 28 -5.66 -14.54 4.57
CA VAL A 28 -5.98 -14.13 5.96
C VAL A 28 -6.50 -12.70 6.01
N ALA A 29 -5.95 -11.80 5.18
CA ALA A 29 -6.36 -10.40 5.13
C ALA A 29 -7.57 -10.13 4.23
N GLY A 30 -8.10 -11.14 3.51
CA GLY A 30 -9.20 -10.95 2.56
C GLY A 30 -8.87 -10.03 1.37
N ILE A 31 -7.60 -9.97 0.97
CA ILE A 31 -7.12 -9.10 -0.11
C ILE A 31 -6.43 -9.89 -1.22
N GLY A 32 -6.22 -9.28 -2.37
CA GLY A 32 -5.43 -9.88 -3.43
C GLY A 32 -3.94 -9.96 -3.08
N ALA A 33 -3.28 -11.04 -3.52
CA ALA A 33 -1.84 -11.22 -3.33
C ALA A 33 -0.97 -10.14 -4.02
N ARG A 34 -1.52 -9.44 -5.02
CA ARG A 34 -0.91 -8.23 -5.60
C ARG A 34 -0.89 -7.07 -4.60
N THR A 35 -1.95 -6.89 -3.83
CA THR A 35 -2.03 -5.85 -2.80
C THR A 35 -0.97 -6.06 -1.73
N VAL A 36 -0.76 -7.31 -1.30
CA VAL A 36 0.34 -7.66 -0.38
C VAL A 36 1.70 -7.22 -0.93
N SER A 37 1.99 -7.52 -2.19
CA SER A 37 3.24 -7.10 -2.85
C SER A 37 3.37 -5.57 -2.93
N ASN A 38 2.27 -4.87 -3.24
CA ASN A 38 2.26 -3.40 -3.31
C ASN A 38 2.52 -2.79 -1.92
N VAL A 39 1.87 -3.29 -0.87
CA VAL A 39 2.09 -2.84 0.51
C VAL A 39 3.56 -3.06 0.91
N LYS A 40 4.14 -4.22 0.58
CA LYS A 40 5.56 -4.49 0.85
C LYS A 40 6.49 -3.50 0.13
N LYS A 41 6.21 -3.17 -1.13
CA LYS A 41 6.96 -2.16 -1.89
C LYS A 41 6.84 -0.77 -1.26
N ILE A 42 5.63 -0.35 -0.90
CA ILE A 42 5.37 0.95 -0.26
C ILE A 42 6.11 1.04 1.08
N LEU A 43 6.06 0.01 1.91
CA LEU A 43 6.77 0.01 3.20
C LEU A 43 8.28 0.21 3.03
N LYS A 44 8.86 -0.36 1.96
CA LYS A 44 10.29 -0.23 1.65
C LYS A 44 10.66 1.12 1.01
N LEU A 45 9.85 1.60 0.07
CA LEU A 45 10.26 2.68 -0.84
C LEU A 45 9.62 4.04 -0.53
N ALA A 46 8.44 4.06 0.10
CA ALA A 46 7.70 5.29 0.29
C ALA A 46 8.35 6.21 1.33
N HIS A 47 8.39 7.50 1.01
CA HIS A 47 8.74 8.57 1.91
C HIS A 47 7.81 8.58 3.16
N PRO A 48 8.30 8.92 4.37
CA PRO A 48 7.49 8.88 5.59
C PRO A 48 6.17 9.64 5.52
N ILE A 49 6.13 10.78 4.83
CA ILE A 49 4.89 11.56 4.63
C ILE A 49 3.83 10.76 3.85
N LEU A 50 4.20 10.00 2.81
CA LEU A 50 3.26 9.16 2.06
C LEU A 50 2.68 8.05 2.95
N LYS A 51 3.49 7.50 3.86
CA LYS A 51 3.03 6.52 4.86
C LYS A 51 2.02 7.15 5.84
N GLY A 52 2.23 8.41 6.23
CA GLY A 52 1.26 9.19 7.00
C GLY A 52 -0.06 9.38 6.26
N ALA A 53 0.01 9.80 4.99
CA ALA A 53 -1.14 9.98 4.11
C ALA A 53 -1.92 8.69 3.82
N LEU A 54 -1.23 7.54 3.81
CA LEU A 54 -1.90 6.23 3.72
C LEU A 54 -2.67 5.88 5.00
N ARG A 55 -2.10 6.19 6.17
CA ARG A 55 -2.71 5.88 7.47
C ARG A 55 -3.96 6.70 7.77
N ASN A 56 -3.99 7.96 7.34
CA ASN A 56 -5.15 8.85 7.52
C ASN A 56 -6.15 8.78 6.35
N GLY A 57 -5.88 7.96 5.34
CA GLY A 57 -6.77 7.74 4.19
C GLY A 57 -6.77 8.84 3.13
N THR A 58 -5.88 9.84 3.21
CA THR A 58 -5.79 10.88 2.18
C THR A 58 -5.07 10.42 0.91
N LEU A 59 -4.31 9.31 1.00
CA LEU A 59 -3.65 8.66 -0.14
C LEU A 59 -4.08 7.20 -0.24
N THR A 60 -4.42 6.74 -1.45
CA THR A 60 -4.75 5.34 -1.70
C THR A 60 -3.50 4.49 -1.97
N ILE A 61 -3.57 3.18 -1.69
CA ILE A 61 -2.48 2.23 -2.00
C ILE A 61 -2.08 2.29 -3.49
N ASN A 62 -3.07 2.43 -4.38
CA ASN A 62 -2.85 2.50 -5.83
C ASN A 62 -2.09 3.77 -6.24
N LYS A 63 -2.34 4.91 -5.58
CA LYS A 63 -1.58 6.14 -5.83
C LYS A 63 -0.20 6.09 -5.17
N ALA A 64 -0.11 5.59 -3.94
CA ALA A 64 1.17 5.41 -3.26
C ALA A 64 2.14 4.51 -4.04
N ILE A 65 1.66 3.42 -4.65
CA ILE A 65 2.53 2.56 -5.46
C ILE A 65 3.02 3.24 -6.75
N GLN A 66 2.23 4.15 -7.34
CA GLN A 66 2.67 4.99 -8.46
C GLN A 66 3.78 5.93 -7.99
N PHE A 67 3.62 6.58 -6.85
CA PHE A 67 4.65 7.48 -6.31
C PHE A 67 5.94 6.74 -5.95
N CYS A 68 5.87 5.48 -5.50
CA CYS A 68 7.05 4.67 -5.24
C CYS A 68 7.88 4.33 -6.48
N GLN A 69 7.45 4.72 -7.69
CA GLN A 69 8.26 4.64 -8.91
C GLN A 69 9.31 5.76 -9.00
N TYR A 70 9.13 6.84 -8.21
CA TYR A 70 10.03 7.98 -8.17
C TYR A 70 10.98 7.92 -6.96
N PRO A 71 12.16 8.59 -7.03
CA PRO A 71 13.03 8.80 -5.88
C PRO A 71 12.27 9.45 -4.71
N GLN A 72 12.69 9.16 -3.48
CA GLN A 72 11.99 9.67 -2.28
C GLN A 72 11.90 11.20 -2.21
N THR A 73 12.88 11.91 -2.77
CA THR A 73 12.92 13.37 -2.85
C THR A 73 11.76 13.93 -3.70
N GLU A 74 11.38 13.24 -4.77
CA GLU A 74 10.34 13.68 -5.71
C GLU A 74 8.94 13.23 -5.27
N GLN A 75 8.84 12.19 -4.44
CA GLN A 75 7.56 11.65 -3.96
C GLN A 75 6.69 12.69 -3.24
N LEU A 76 7.31 13.66 -2.54
CA LEU A 76 6.59 14.72 -1.85
C LEU A 76 5.89 15.67 -2.83
N GLU A 77 6.57 16.08 -3.89
CA GLU A 77 6.01 16.98 -4.92
C GLU A 77 4.81 16.33 -5.61
N HIS A 78 4.90 15.04 -5.92
CA HIS A 78 3.79 14.27 -6.45
C HIS A 78 2.59 14.19 -5.50
N LEU A 79 2.84 14.09 -4.19
CA LEU A 79 1.77 14.10 -3.20
C LEU A 79 1.07 15.45 -3.12
N VAL A 80 1.82 16.56 -3.12
CA VAL A 80 1.26 17.92 -3.11
C VAL A 80 0.36 18.11 -4.31
N ARG A 81 0.86 17.83 -5.52
CA ARG A 81 0.07 17.93 -6.76
C ARG A 81 -1.20 17.10 -6.72
N TYR A 82 -1.11 15.86 -6.26
CA TYR A 82 -2.28 14.98 -6.13
C TYR A 82 -3.31 15.51 -5.14
N SER A 83 -2.87 16.10 -4.03
CA SER A 83 -3.78 16.69 -3.05
C SER A 83 -4.57 17.87 -3.65
N GLU A 84 -3.93 18.72 -4.44
CA GLU A 84 -4.54 19.86 -5.12
C GLU A 84 -5.56 19.41 -6.19
N GLU A 85 -5.18 18.42 -7.02
CA GLU A 85 -6.06 17.82 -8.03
C GLU A 85 -7.29 17.16 -7.39
N SER A 86 -7.10 16.46 -6.26
CA SER A 86 -8.16 15.80 -5.50
C SER A 86 -9.19 16.80 -4.98
N GLU A 87 -8.75 17.87 -4.32
CA GLU A 87 -9.65 18.89 -3.78
C GLU A 87 -10.40 19.62 -4.89
N THR A 88 -9.72 19.97 -5.98
CA THR A 88 -10.35 20.56 -7.16
C THR A 88 -11.43 19.63 -7.75
N SER A 89 -11.11 18.34 -7.88
CA SER A 89 -12.05 17.33 -8.39
C SER A 89 -13.27 17.12 -7.48
N LYS A 90 -13.13 17.30 -6.17
CA LYS A 90 -14.26 17.25 -5.22
C LYS A 90 -15.19 18.45 -5.40
N ILE A 91 -14.61 19.65 -5.55
CA ILE A 91 -15.38 20.88 -5.79
C ILE A 91 -16.18 20.78 -7.08
N ILE A 92 -15.55 20.33 -8.18
CA ILE A 92 -16.22 20.15 -9.47
C ILE A 92 -17.38 19.15 -9.35
N ARG A 93 -17.14 17.98 -8.74
CA ARG A 93 -18.19 16.95 -8.55
C ARG A 93 -19.35 17.48 -7.73
N ARG A 94 -19.08 18.24 -6.67
CA ARG A 94 -20.12 18.87 -5.84
C ARG A 94 -20.92 19.91 -6.63
N ALA A 95 -20.24 20.74 -7.42
CA ALA A 95 -20.90 21.74 -8.26
C ALA A 95 -21.83 21.08 -9.29
N ILE A 96 -21.37 20.00 -9.95
CA ILE A 96 -22.17 19.22 -10.90
C ILE A 96 -23.38 18.59 -10.19
N SER A 97 -23.18 17.95 -9.03
CA SER A 97 -24.26 17.33 -8.26
C SER A 97 -25.33 18.36 -7.89
N ASN A 98 -24.93 19.49 -7.30
CA ASN A 98 -25.86 20.55 -6.90
C ASN A 98 -26.62 21.15 -8.09
N ASN A 99 -25.95 21.22 -9.25
CA ASN A 99 -26.55 21.74 -10.48
C ASN A 99 -27.57 20.74 -11.04
N LEU A 100 -27.25 19.45 -11.06
CA LEU A 100 -28.19 18.39 -11.44
C LEU A 100 -29.41 18.36 -10.50
N ASP A 101 -29.23 18.44 -9.18
CA ASP A 101 -30.35 18.48 -8.23
C ASP A 101 -31.30 19.65 -8.52
N ARG A 102 -30.74 20.81 -8.92
CA ARG A 102 -31.51 22.01 -9.27
C ARG A 102 -32.31 21.88 -10.57
N TYR A 103 -31.87 21.05 -11.51
CA TYR A 103 -32.58 20.81 -12.78
C TYR A 103 -33.60 19.66 -12.70
N TRP A 104 -33.41 18.70 -11.79
CA TRP A 104 -34.27 17.51 -11.68
C TRP A 104 -35.36 17.61 -10.59
N TYR A 105 -35.22 18.50 -9.62
CA TYR A 105 -36.18 18.67 -8.50
C TYR A 105 -36.67 20.13 -8.30
N GLY A 106 -36.43 21.01 -9.27
CA GLY A 106 -36.82 22.43 -9.25
C GLY A 106 -38.02 22.75 -10.13
#